data_AF-A0A2P2MGC0-F1
#
_entry.id   AF-A0A2P2MGC0-F1
#
_cell.length_a   1.000
_cell.length_b   1.000
_cell.length_c   1.000
_cell.angle_alpha   90.00
_cell.angle_beta   90.00
_cell.angle_gamma   90.00
#
_symmetry.space_group_name_H-M   'P 1'
#
loop_
_entity.id
_entity.type
_entity.pdbx_description
1 polymer ?
#
loop_
_entity_poly.entity_id
_entity_poly.type
_entity_poly.pdbx_seq_one_letter_code
_entity_poly.pdbx_strand_id
1 'polypeptide(L)'
;MKEVHAPVLSLWGIKILVVSIFVAFTLASIALSTRVEPGLEQKIVLPRDSYLQGYFNDVSKYLRIGPPVYFVVKNYNYSSESRDTNQLCSISQCNSDSLLNEIAKESLTPKSSYIAKPAASWLDDFLVWISPEAFGCCRKFTNGSYCPPDDQPPCCPPSATSCGLGGACKDCTTCFLHSDLNSDRPSTSQFKEKLPWFLNSLPSADCAKGGRGAYTNSVDLNGYQNGVIQASSFRTYHTPLNKQVDYVNSLRAAREFSSRISGALKMEIFPYSVFYMFFEQYLDIWRTALINLAIAIGAVFVVCLIITCSLWSSAIILLVLAMLVIDLMGVMAMLSIQLNAISVVNLVMSVGIGVEFCVHIMHAFSVSSGSRDERVKEALSTMGASVFSGITLTKLVGVLVLCFSRTEVFVVYYFQVYLALVLLGFLHGLVFLPVVLSMFGPPSRSKQGEKQENRPSVPSQP
;
A
#
# COMPACT_ATOMS: atom_id res chain seq x y z
N MET A 1 -42.70 5.33 19.29
CA MET A 1 -41.95 6.61 19.23
C MET A 1 -42.55 7.68 20.15
N LYS A 2 -43.82 8.07 19.98
CA LYS A 2 -44.45 9.17 20.74
C LYS A 2 -44.66 8.90 22.24
N GLU A 3 -45.12 7.70 22.61
CA GLU A 3 -45.59 7.42 23.98
C GLU A 3 -44.52 6.90 24.94
N VAL A 4 -43.54 6.16 24.44
CA VAL A 4 -42.52 5.52 25.28
C VAL A 4 -41.13 6.12 25.03
N HIS A 5 -40.66 6.10 23.78
CA HIS A 5 -39.30 6.51 23.42
C HIS A 5 -39.01 7.99 23.73
N ALA A 6 -39.87 8.90 23.27
CA ALA A 6 -39.64 10.33 23.45
C ALA A 6 -39.75 10.80 24.93
N PRO A 7 -40.71 10.34 25.74
CA PRO A 7 -40.76 10.69 27.16
C PRO A 7 -39.57 10.14 27.95
N VAL A 8 -39.12 8.90 27.68
CA VAL A 8 -37.98 8.31 28.37
C VAL A 8 -36.69 9.11 28.10
N LEU A 9 -36.43 9.48 26.84
CA LEU A 9 -35.27 10.30 26.47
C LEU A 9 -35.31 11.72 27.06
N SER A 10 -36.47 12.22 27.47
CA SER A 10 -36.61 13.54 28.08
C SER A 10 -36.17 13.59 29.55
N LEU A 11 -36.00 12.44 30.21
CA LEU A 11 -35.55 12.37 31.60
C LEU A 11 -34.08 12.78 31.74
N TRP A 12 -33.80 13.72 32.65
CA TRP A 12 -32.46 14.29 32.84
C TRP A 12 -31.37 13.24 33.13
N GLY A 13 -31.65 12.25 33.98
CA GLY A 13 -30.71 11.17 34.29
C GLY A 13 -30.38 10.30 33.07
N ILE A 14 -31.36 10.08 32.19
CA ILE A 14 -31.18 9.30 30.95
C ILE A 14 -30.37 10.09 29.93
N LYS A 15 -30.58 11.42 29.82
CA LYS A 15 -29.78 12.27 28.94
C LYS A 15 -28.29 12.19 29.27
N ILE A 16 -27.93 12.33 30.55
CA ILE A 16 -26.54 12.23 31.00
C ILE A 16 -25.99 10.83 30.68
N LEU A 17 -26.73 9.78 31.01
CA LEU A 17 -26.31 8.40 30.75
C LEU A 17 -26.05 8.16 29.25
N VAL A 18 -26.95 8.60 28.37
CA VAL A 18 -26.79 8.46 26.92
C VAL A 18 -25.54 9.19 26.44
N VAL A 19 -25.34 10.45 26.81
CA VAL A 19 -24.15 11.20 26.41
C VAL A 19 -22.87 10.52 26.91
N SER A 20 -22.84 10.08 28.16
CA SER A 20 -21.68 9.38 28.73
C SER A 20 -21.36 8.08 28.00
N ILE A 21 -22.37 7.26 27.67
CA ILE A 21 -22.17 5.99 26.94
C ILE A 21 -21.61 6.24 25.55
N PHE A 22 -22.21 7.14 24.78
CA PHE A 22 -21.76 7.40 23.40
C PHE A 22 -20.38 8.04 23.36
N VAL A 23 -20.07 8.99 24.26
CA VAL A 23 -18.72 9.56 24.36
C VAL A 23 -17.70 8.50 24.77
N ALA A 24 -18.01 7.64 25.74
CA ALA A 24 -17.12 6.55 26.13
C ALA A 24 -16.90 5.55 24.99
N PHE A 25 -17.95 5.23 24.23
CA PHE A 25 -17.86 4.38 23.06
C PHE A 25 -16.97 4.99 21.98
N THR A 26 -17.18 6.27 21.63
CA THR A 26 -16.31 6.97 20.67
C THR A 26 -14.86 7.06 21.12
N LEU A 27 -14.59 7.31 22.41
CA LEU A 27 -13.23 7.29 22.94
C LEU A 27 -12.58 5.89 22.84
N ALA A 28 -13.34 4.83 23.11
CA ALA A 28 -12.88 3.47 22.92
C ALA A 28 -12.63 3.17 21.43
N SER A 29 -13.50 3.62 20.54
CA SER A 29 -13.36 3.49 19.09
C SER A 29 -12.12 4.22 18.56
N ILE A 30 -11.81 5.42 19.07
CA ILE A 30 -10.57 6.14 18.75
C ILE A 30 -9.36 5.29 19.15
N ALA A 31 -9.33 4.74 20.37
CA ALA A 31 -8.23 3.90 20.81
C ALA A 31 -8.10 2.64 19.95
N LEU A 32 -9.21 1.99 19.58
CA LEU A 32 -9.23 0.79 18.74
C LEU A 32 -8.86 1.08 17.28
N SER A 33 -9.19 2.25 16.75
CA SER A 33 -8.90 2.63 15.36
C SER A 33 -7.39 2.57 15.03
N THR A 34 -6.53 2.75 16.03
CA THR A 34 -5.06 2.63 15.88
C THR A 34 -4.59 1.21 15.55
N ARG A 35 -5.44 0.19 15.78
CA ARG A 35 -5.16 -1.22 15.48
C ARG A 35 -5.63 -1.64 14.09
N VAL A 36 -6.25 -0.74 13.32
CA VAL A 36 -6.68 -1.08 11.96
C VAL A 36 -5.45 -1.19 11.06
N GLU A 37 -5.15 -2.40 10.60
CA GLU A 37 -4.01 -2.63 9.71
C GLU A 37 -4.40 -2.35 8.26
N PRO A 38 -3.52 -1.70 7.45
CA PRO A 38 -3.76 -1.55 6.03
C PRO A 38 -3.53 -2.87 5.29
N GLY A 39 -4.43 -3.23 4.39
CA GLY A 39 -4.31 -4.45 3.59
C GLY A 39 -5.65 -5.02 3.11
N LEU A 40 -5.54 -6.03 2.24
CA LEU A 40 -6.66 -6.86 1.80
C LEU A 40 -6.15 -8.27 1.60
N GLU A 41 -6.41 -9.20 2.52
CA GLU A 41 -5.91 -10.58 2.37
C GLU A 41 -6.36 -11.22 1.05
N GLN A 42 -5.40 -11.79 0.31
CA GLN A 42 -5.64 -12.38 -1.01
C GLN A 42 -6.70 -13.49 -0.97
N LYS A 43 -6.75 -14.24 0.13
CA LYS A 43 -7.72 -15.33 0.35
C LYS A 43 -9.17 -14.86 0.44
N ILE A 44 -9.40 -13.68 1.02
CA ILE A 44 -10.76 -13.12 1.19
C ILE A 44 -11.36 -12.74 -0.17
N VAL A 45 -10.52 -12.43 -1.16
CA VAL A 45 -10.96 -12.09 -2.53
C VAL A 45 -11.40 -13.31 -3.31
N LEU A 46 -10.99 -14.51 -2.88
CA LEU A 46 -11.28 -15.75 -3.56
C LEU A 46 -12.56 -16.41 -3.02
N PRO A 47 -13.30 -17.15 -3.88
CA PRO A 47 -14.33 -18.06 -3.41
C PRO A 47 -13.77 -19.06 -2.37
N ARG A 48 -14.61 -19.43 -1.40
CA ARG A 48 -14.23 -20.38 -0.32
C ARG A 48 -13.86 -21.77 -0.84
N ASP A 49 -14.41 -22.16 -1.98
CA ASP A 49 -14.22 -23.43 -2.66
C ASP A 49 -13.11 -23.37 -3.74
N SER A 50 -12.40 -22.24 -3.88
CA SER A 50 -11.33 -22.11 -4.86
C SER A 50 -10.10 -22.93 -4.46
N TYR A 51 -9.51 -23.64 -5.43
CA TYR A 51 -8.24 -24.35 -5.25
C TYR A 51 -7.09 -23.42 -4.80
N LEU A 52 -7.19 -22.11 -5.11
CA LEU A 52 -6.21 -21.11 -4.72
C LEU A 52 -6.14 -20.90 -3.20
N GLN A 53 -7.21 -21.22 -2.46
CA GLN A 53 -7.19 -21.19 -0.99
C GLN A 53 -6.13 -22.18 -0.45
N GLY A 54 -6.11 -23.40 -0.98
CA GLY A 54 -5.12 -24.43 -0.64
C GLY A 54 -3.72 -24.03 -1.07
N TYR A 55 -3.57 -23.53 -2.30
CA TYR A 55 -2.29 -23.03 -2.81
C TYR A 55 -1.68 -21.97 -1.89
N PHE A 56 -2.43 -20.95 -1.48
CA PHE A 56 -1.90 -19.91 -0.59
C PHE A 56 -1.58 -20.40 0.83
N ASN A 57 -2.30 -21.41 1.33
CA ASN A 57 -1.95 -22.08 2.58
C ASN A 57 -0.59 -22.79 2.46
N ASP A 58 -0.39 -23.54 1.38
CA ASP A 58 0.84 -24.30 1.15
C ASP A 58 2.04 -23.38 0.87
N VAL A 59 1.84 -22.31 0.09
CA VAL A 59 2.87 -21.28 -0.11
C VAL A 59 3.29 -20.68 1.22
N SER A 60 2.34 -20.29 2.08
CA SER A 60 2.68 -19.68 3.36
C SER A 60 3.37 -20.66 4.33
N LYS A 61 3.01 -21.94 4.27
CA LYS A 61 3.53 -22.97 5.17
C LYS A 61 4.91 -23.50 4.75
N TYR A 62 5.11 -23.72 3.45
CA TYR A 62 6.27 -24.45 2.92
C TYR A 62 7.28 -23.56 2.19
N LEU A 63 6.87 -22.45 1.56
CA LEU A 63 7.79 -21.62 0.79
C LEU A 63 8.73 -20.85 1.73
N ARG A 64 10.04 -21.05 1.55
CA ARG A 64 11.10 -20.44 2.38
C ARG A 64 11.80 -19.27 1.73
N ILE A 65 11.31 -18.81 0.58
CA ILE A 65 11.82 -17.64 -0.12
C ILE A 65 10.67 -16.75 -0.58
N GLY A 66 10.85 -15.44 -0.53
CA GLY A 66 9.88 -14.48 -1.04
C GLY A 66 10.00 -14.25 -2.56
N PRO A 67 9.19 -13.33 -3.09
CA PRO A 67 9.29 -12.89 -4.48
C PRO A 67 10.68 -12.31 -4.80
N PRO A 68 11.15 -12.41 -6.05
CA PRO A 68 12.38 -11.77 -6.48
C PRO A 68 12.24 -10.24 -6.43
N VAL A 69 13.33 -9.57 -6.10
CA VAL A 69 13.47 -8.11 -6.17
C VAL A 69 14.69 -7.77 -7.03
N TYR A 70 14.51 -6.78 -7.90
CA TYR A 70 15.50 -6.32 -8.85
C TYR A 70 15.88 -4.89 -8.48
N PHE A 71 17.13 -4.67 -8.11
CA PHE A 71 17.67 -3.32 -7.97
C PHE A 71 18.14 -2.85 -9.34
N VAL A 72 17.38 -1.94 -9.94
CA VAL A 72 17.63 -1.42 -11.28
C VAL A 72 18.49 -0.17 -11.16
N VAL A 73 19.62 -0.16 -11.86
CA VAL A 73 20.55 0.96 -11.95
C VAL A 73 20.47 1.54 -13.36
N LYS A 74 20.27 2.84 -13.47
CA LYS A 74 20.25 3.55 -14.76
C LYS A 74 21.55 4.29 -15.04
N ASN A 75 21.87 4.42 -16.33
CA ASN A 75 22.98 5.22 -16.85
C ASN A 75 24.34 4.89 -16.23
N TYR A 76 24.63 3.61 -16.05
CA TYR A 76 25.90 3.15 -15.51
C TYR A 76 27.04 3.39 -16.50
N ASN A 77 28.08 4.13 -16.10
CA ASN A 77 29.20 4.46 -16.97
C ASN A 77 30.44 3.62 -16.63
N TYR A 78 30.84 2.73 -17.56
CA TYR A 78 32.05 1.90 -17.44
C TYR A 78 33.34 2.63 -17.88
N SER A 79 33.35 3.97 -17.99
CA SER A 79 34.59 4.67 -18.36
C SER A 79 35.71 4.39 -17.34
N SER A 80 36.97 4.23 -17.79
CA SER A 80 38.13 4.09 -16.90
C SER A 80 38.31 5.28 -15.92
N GLU A 81 37.74 6.44 -16.23
CA GLU A 81 37.73 7.63 -15.39
C GLU A 81 36.54 7.66 -14.40
N SER A 82 35.55 6.79 -14.63
CA SER A 82 34.33 6.70 -13.83
C SER A 82 34.59 5.97 -12.51
N ARG A 83 33.90 6.39 -11.46
CA ARG A 83 33.92 5.71 -10.16
C ARG A 83 32.79 4.69 -10.02
N ASP A 84 31.86 4.65 -10.97
CA ASP A 84 30.62 3.89 -10.89
C ASP A 84 30.88 2.39 -10.68
N THR A 85 31.89 1.81 -11.34
CA THR A 85 32.21 0.39 -11.21
C THR A 85 32.51 0.02 -9.76
N ASN A 86 33.35 0.80 -9.08
CA ASN A 86 33.72 0.56 -7.68
C ASN A 86 32.57 0.89 -6.72
N GLN A 87 31.61 1.71 -7.13
CA GLN A 87 30.37 1.98 -6.39
C GLN A 87 29.31 0.90 -6.57
N LEU A 88 29.44 -0.01 -7.55
CA LEU A 88 28.50 -1.11 -7.79
C LEU A 88 29.03 -2.46 -7.34
N CYS A 89 30.27 -2.81 -7.70
CA CYS A 89 30.85 -4.16 -7.55
C CYS A 89 31.09 -4.57 -6.09
N SER A 90 31.27 -5.86 -5.81
CA SER A 90 31.54 -6.42 -4.46
C SER A 90 32.86 -7.19 -4.32
N ILE A 91 33.65 -7.27 -5.39
CA ILE A 91 34.95 -7.96 -5.40
C ILE A 91 36.09 -7.09 -4.87
N SER A 92 37.33 -7.59 -4.94
CA SER A 92 38.54 -6.84 -4.59
C SER A 92 38.59 -5.50 -5.31
N GLN A 93 39.09 -4.47 -4.63
CA GLN A 93 39.17 -3.07 -5.10
C GLN A 93 37.82 -2.32 -5.25
N CYS A 94 36.68 -2.95 -4.96
CA CYS A 94 35.40 -2.26 -4.88
C CYS A 94 35.25 -1.52 -3.54
N ASN A 95 34.42 -0.49 -3.50
CA ASN A 95 34.19 0.25 -2.27
C ASN A 95 33.39 -0.61 -1.27
N SER A 96 33.66 -0.45 0.02
CA SER A 96 32.92 -1.14 1.08
C SER A 96 31.47 -0.71 1.20
N ASP A 97 31.13 0.48 0.68
CA ASP A 97 29.79 1.08 0.61
C ASP A 97 29.17 0.97 -0.79
N SER A 98 29.68 0.08 -1.64
CA SER A 98 29.10 -0.19 -2.95
C SER A 98 27.70 -0.80 -2.84
N LEU A 99 26.90 -0.65 -3.90
CA LEU A 99 25.53 -1.17 -3.96
C LEU A 99 25.44 -2.65 -3.56
N LEU A 100 26.31 -3.50 -4.12
CA LEU A 100 26.25 -4.93 -3.85
C LEU A 100 26.73 -5.30 -2.44
N ASN A 101 27.73 -4.59 -1.92
CA ASN A 101 28.14 -4.75 -0.52
C ASN A 101 27.04 -4.30 0.44
N GLU A 102 26.35 -3.21 0.14
CA GLU A 102 25.21 -2.73 0.94
C GLU A 102 24.02 -3.70 0.87
N ILE A 103 23.68 -4.26 -0.31
CA ILE A 103 22.66 -5.31 -0.41
C ILE A 103 23.07 -6.56 0.39
N ALA A 104 24.34 -6.95 0.35
CA ALA A 104 24.85 -8.06 1.14
C ALA A 104 24.73 -7.79 2.65
N LYS A 105 25.05 -6.58 3.12
CA LYS A 105 24.84 -6.15 4.51
C LYS A 105 23.38 -6.21 4.92
N GLU A 106 22.46 -5.69 4.09
CA GLU A 106 21.02 -5.75 4.38
C GLU A 106 20.51 -7.19 4.46
N SER A 107 21.09 -8.12 3.69
CA SER A 107 20.74 -9.54 3.76
C SER A 107 21.14 -10.22 5.07
N LEU A 108 22.04 -9.62 5.86
CA LEU A 108 22.40 -10.09 7.20
C LEU A 108 21.34 -9.73 8.26
N THR A 109 20.47 -8.76 7.97
CA THR A 109 19.35 -8.34 8.83
C THR A 109 17.99 -8.53 8.15
N PRO A 110 17.63 -9.77 7.75
CA PRO A 110 16.48 -10.05 6.90
C PRO A 110 15.13 -9.69 7.56
N LYS A 111 15.07 -9.63 8.89
CA LYS A 111 13.85 -9.29 9.64
C LYS A 111 13.40 -7.84 9.45
N SER A 112 14.33 -6.92 9.19
CA SER A 112 14.04 -5.50 8.98
C SER A 112 14.16 -5.09 7.52
N SER A 113 15.15 -5.63 6.81
CA SER A 113 15.40 -5.29 5.40
C SER A 113 14.47 -6.03 4.44
N TYR A 114 13.90 -7.16 4.87
CA TYR A 114 13.16 -8.09 4.02
C TYR A 114 13.97 -8.61 2.82
N ILE A 115 15.30 -8.55 2.86
CA ILE A 115 16.19 -9.11 1.84
C ILE A 115 16.73 -10.44 2.36
N ALA A 116 16.52 -11.53 1.61
CA ALA A 116 16.87 -12.86 2.06
C ALA A 116 18.32 -13.26 1.76
N LYS A 117 18.90 -12.74 0.67
CA LYS A 117 20.21 -13.15 0.15
C LYS A 117 20.95 -11.96 -0.48
N PRO A 118 22.28 -12.03 -0.63
CA PRO A 118 23.02 -11.11 -1.49
C PRO A 118 22.49 -11.13 -2.92
N ALA A 119 22.66 -10.03 -3.65
CA ALA A 119 22.24 -9.95 -5.04
C ALA A 119 23.22 -10.68 -5.98
N ALA A 120 22.67 -11.32 -7.01
CA ALA A 120 23.45 -11.81 -8.13
C ALA A 120 23.98 -10.62 -8.93
N SER A 121 25.27 -10.69 -9.28
CA SER A 121 26.01 -9.59 -9.90
C SER A 121 26.60 -10.00 -11.22
N TRP A 122 26.02 -9.50 -12.31
CA TRP A 122 26.58 -9.66 -13.65
C TRP A 122 27.94 -8.98 -13.77
N LEU A 123 28.14 -7.87 -13.04
CA LEU A 123 29.37 -7.08 -13.06
C LEU A 123 30.52 -7.82 -12.39
N ASP A 124 30.30 -8.38 -11.20
CA ASP A 124 31.33 -9.16 -10.48
C ASP A 124 31.67 -10.42 -11.26
N ASP A 125 30.66 -11.13 -11.77
CA ASP A 125 30.88 -12.34 -12.56
C ASP A 125 31.58 -12.05 -13.89
N PHE A 126 31.32 -10.91 -14.52
CA PHE A 126 32.05 -10.44 -15.69
C PHE A 126 33.53 -10.13 -15.37
N LEU A 127 33.79 -9.42 -14.28
CA LEU A 127 35.15 -9.08 -13.85
C LEU A 127 35.96 -10.32 -13.44
N VAL A 128 35.32 -11.33 -12.85
CA VAL A 128 35.96 -12.62 -12.57
C VAL A 128 36.18 -13.40 -13.87
N TRP A 129 35.21 -13.39 -14.78
CA TRP A 129 35.30 -14.11 -16.07
C TRP A 129 36.44 -13.58 -16.97
N ILE A 130 36.70 -12.27 -16.91
CA ILE A 130 37.77 -11.62 -17.70
C ILE A 130 39.15 -11.71 -17.01
N SER A 131 39.19 -12.09 -15.72
CA SER A 131 40.43 -12.14 -14.94
C SER A 131 41.42 -13.12 -15.57
N PRO A 132 42.71 -12.75 -15.71
CA PRO A 132 43.73 -13.68 -16.21
C PRO A 132 43.94 -14.90 -15.30
N GLU A 133 43.52 -14.82 -14.03
CA GLU A 133 43.55 -15.95 -13.09
C GLU A 133 42.51 -17.03 -13.45
N ALA A 134 41.42 -16.65 -14.11
CA ALA A 134 40.36 -17.54 -14.58
C ALA A 134 40.70 -18.08 -15.99
N PHE A 135 41.79 -18.82 -16.11
CA PHE A 135 42.37 -19.26 -17.41
C PHE A 135 41.36 -19.94 -18.36
N GLY A 136 40.41 -20.70 -17.82
CA GLY A 136 39.40 -21.43 -18.61
C GLY A 136 38.24 -20.57 -19.15
N CYS A 137 38.15 -19.29 -18.76
CA CYS A 137 36.98 -18.44 -19.01
C CYS A 137 37.11 -17.56 -20.25
N CYS A 138 37.74 -16.38 -20.15
CA CYS A 138 37.93 -15.51 -21.30
C CYS A 138 39.17 -15.94 -22.10
N ARG A 139 38.94 -16.59 -23.25
CA ARG A 139 39.99 -17.01 -24.17
C ARG A 139 39.76 -16.47 -25.57
N LYS A 140 40.85 -16.29 -26.31
CA LYS A 140 40.86 -15.87 -27.71
C LYS A 140 41.82 -16.71 -28.53
N PHE A 141 41.47 -16.95 -29.78
CA PHE A 141 42.38 -17.51 -30.77
C PHE A 141 43.42 -16.46 -31.20
N THR A 142 44.48 -16.90 -31.87
CA THR A 142 45.51 -16.01 -32.46
C THR A 142 44.95 -15.00 -33.45
N ASN A 143 43.83 -15.31 -34.12
CA ASN A 143 43.10 -14.39 -35.01
C ASN A 143 42.21 -13.36 -34.27
N GLY A 144 42.17 -13.41 -32.93
CA GLY A 144 41.36 -12.52 -32.09
C GLY A 144 39.90 -12.94 -31.89
N SER A 145 39.43 -14.06 -32.47
CA SER A 145 38.06 -14.53 -32.26
C SER A 145 37.87 -15.21 -30.90
N TYR A 146 36.64 -15.22 -30.40
CA TYR A 146 36.28 -15.89 -29.16
C TYR A 146 36.64 -17.38 -29.20
N CYS A 147 37.34 -17.85 -28.17
CA CYS A 147 37.61 -19.27 -27.95
C CYS A 147 36.82 -19.75 -26.73
N PRO A 148 35.96 -20.78 -26.87
CA PRO A 148 35.21 -21.29 -25.74
C PRO A 148 36.10 -22.07 -24.75
N PRO A 149 35.58 -22.39 -23.56
CA PRO A 149 36.23 -23.32 -22.62
C PRO A 149 36.56 -24.67 -23.27
N ASP A 150 37.60 -25.35 -22.78
CA ASP A 150 38.11 -26.59 -23.40
C ASP A 150 37.10 -27.73 -23.39
N ASP A 151 36.18 -27.75 -22.43
CA ASP A 151 35.05 -28.67 -22.31
C ASP A 151 33.83 -28.34 -23.19
N GLN A 152 33.91 -27.31 -24.05
CA GLN A 152 32.80 -26.90 -24.93
C GLN A 152 33.12 -27.06 -26.43
N PRO A 153 32.12 -27.27 -27.31
CA PRO A 153 32.33 -27.28 -28.75
C PRO A 153 32.78 -25.90 -29.27
N PRO A 154 33.70 -25.82 -30.26
CA PRO A 154 34.35 -26.93 -30.98
C PRO A 154 35.60 -27.52 -30.28
N CYS A 155 36.00 -27.01 -29.11
CA CYS A 155 37.19 -27.48 -28.38
C CYS A 155 37.04 -28.94 -27.93
N CYS A 156 35.85 -29.29 -27.42
CA CYS A 156 35.46 -30.67 -27.16
C CYS A 156 34.29 -31.08 -28.05
N PRO A 157 34.51 -31.95 -29.06
CA PRO A 157 33.42 -32.47 -29.87
C PRO A 157 32.54 -33.43 -29.03
N PRO A 158 31.22 -33.49 -29.31
CA PRO A 158 30.25 -34.25 -28.51
C PRO A 158 30.47 -35.76 -28.48
N SER A 159 31.35 -36.30 -29.34
CA SER A 159 31.74 -37.72 -29.38
C SER A 159 33.01 -38.06 -28.59
N ALA A 160 33.69 -37.07 -27.99
CA ALA A 160 34.94 -37.28 -27.27
C ALA A 160 34.70 -37.87 -25.87
N THR A 161 35.48 -38.90 -25.51
CA THR A 161 35.44 -39.57 -24.20
C THR A 161 36.16 -38.80 -23.10
N SER A 162 37.07 -37.88 -23.47
CA SER A 162 37.78 -36.99 -22.56
C SER A 162 38.20 -35.72 -23.31
N CYS A 163 37.83 -34.55 -22.78
CA CYS A 163 38.29 -33.25 -23.27
C CYS A 163 39.69 -32.98 -22.67
N GLY A 164 40.69 -32.66 -23.49
CA GLY A 164 42.06 -32.38 -23.05
C GLY A 164 42.80 -31.49 -24.04
N LEU A 165 43.99 -30.99 -23.65
CA LEU A 165 44.85 -29.98 -24.32
C LEU A 165 45.30 -30.28 -25.77
N GLY A 166 44.64 -31.22 -26.44
CA GLY A 166 44.97 -31.81 -27.74
C GLY A 166 44.07 -31.41 -28.92
N GLY A 167 43.10 -30.51 -28.77
CA GLY A 167 42.02 -30.27 -29.75
C GLY A 167 42.11 -29.01 -30.65
N ALA A 168 40.97 -28.61 -31.23
CA ALA A 168 40.81 -27.45 -32.12
C ALA A 168 41.14 -26.10 -31.47
N CYS A 169 41.31 -26.08 -30.15
CA CYS A 169 41.56 -24.88 -29.33
C CYS A 169 42.96 -24.83 -28.72
N LYS A 170 43.93 -25.55 -29.30
CA LYS A 170 45.35 -25.49 -28.89
C LYS A 170 45.95 -24.09 -28.94
N ASP A 171 45.56 -23.30 -29.94
CA ASP A 171 46.10 -21.97 -30.18
C ASP A 171 45.36 -20.88 -29.39
N CYS A 172 44.57 -21.26 -28.39
CA CYS A 172 43.85 -20.33 -27.55
C CYS A 172 44.70 -19.82 -26.40
N THR A 173 44.68 -18.51 -26.19
CA THR A 173 45.34 -17.82 -25.08
C THR A 173 44.30 -17.09 -24.24
N THR A 174 44.67 -16.69 -23.02
CA THR A 174 43.80 -15.82 -22.21
C THR A 174 43.53 -14.51 -22.95
N CYS A 175 42.37 -13.91 -22.71
CA CYS A 175 42.01 -12.65 -23.36
C CYS A 175 43.03 -11.54 -23.06
N PHE A 176 43.53 -11.49 -21.83
CA PHE A 176 44.43 -10.46 -21.31
C PHE A 176 45.46 -11.06 -20.35
N LEU A 177 46.59 -10.37 -20.22
CA LEU A 177 47.56 -10.54 -19.13
C LEU A 177 47.35 -9.44 -18.08
N HIS A 178 47.94 -9.59 -16.89
CA HIS A 178 47.87 -8.54 -15.85
C HIS A 178 48.41 -7.19 -16.34
N SER A 179 49.42 -7.20 -17.22
CA SER A 179 50.00 -6.00 -17.82
C SER A 179 49.03 -5.24 -18.75
N ASP A 180 48.00 -5.92 -19.27
CA ASP A 180 47.04 -5.34 -20.22
C ASP A 180 45.85 -4.68 -19.52
N LEU A 181 45.73 -4.88 -18.19
CA LEU A 181 44.66 -4.38 -17.35
C LEU A 181 45.16 -3.25 -16.45
N ASN A 182 44.31 -2.26 -16.22
CA ASN A 182 44.62 -1.17 -15.30
C ASN A 182 44.15 -1.57 -13.91
N SER A 183 45.07 -1.97 -13.02
CA SER A 183 44.73 -2.47 -11.68
C SER A 183 43.73 -3.64 -11.73
N ASP A 184 43.96 -4.62 -12.60
CA ASP A 184 43.04 -5.76 -12.82
C ASP A 184 41.62 -5.35 -13.26
N ARG A 185 41.48 -4.19 -13.89
CA ARG A 185 40.24 -3.73 -14.55
C ARG A 185 40.45 -3.55 -16.05
N PRO A 186 39.50 -4.00 -16.88
CA PRO A 186 39.55 -3.73 -18.31
C PRO A 186 39.26 -2.26 -18.59
N SER A 187 39.89 -1.73 -19.63
CA SER A 187 39.58 -0.40 -20.17
C SER A 187 38.19 -0.36 -20.80
N THR A 188 37.68 0.84 -21.05
CA THR A 188 36.37 1.05 -21.71
C THR A 188 36.24 0.30 -23.05
N SER A 189 37.32 0.22 -23.84
CA SER A 189 37.29 -0.50 -25.13
C SER A 189 37.28 -2.01 -24.93
N GLN A 190 38.12 -2.53 -24.03
CA GLN A 190 38.16 -3.95 -23.67
C GLN A 190 36.81 -4.41 -23.11
N PHE A 191 36.17 -3.59 -22.26
CA PHE A 191 34.84 -3.86 -21.73
C PHE A 191 33.80 -4.00 -22.84
N LYS A 192 33.73 -3.02 -23.75
CA LYS A 192 32.78 -3.04 -24.87
C LYS A 192 32.95 -4.26 -25.75
N GLU A 193 34.20 -4.64 -26.01
CA GLU A 193 34.53 -5.80 -26.84
C GLU A 193 34.12 -7.12 -26.18
N LYS A 194 34.38 -7.27 -24.87
CA LYS A 194 34.24 -8.55 -24.17
C LYS A 194 32.90 -8.75 -23.47
N LEU A 195 32.15 -7.71 -23.16
CA LEU A 195 30.83 -7.84 -22.53
C LEU A 195 29.86 -8.71 -23.36
N PRO A 196 29.73 -8.55 -24.69
CA PRO A 196 28.89 -9.44 -25.50
C PRO A 196 29.35 -10.90 -25.50
N TRP A 197 30.66 -11.15 -25.37
CA TRP A 197 31.19 -12.51 -25.28
C TRP A 197 30.75 -13.17 -23.97
N PHE A 198 30.87 -12.44 -22.85
CA PHE A 198 30.40 -12.90 -21.55
C PHE A 198 28.90 -13.17 -21.53
N LEU A 199 28.07 -12.26 -22.06
CA LEU A 199 26.60 -12.44 -22.05
C LEU A 199 26.13 -13.64 -22.90
N ASN A 200 26.97 -14.10 -23.83
CA ASN A 200 26.73 -15.27 -24.66
C ASN A 200 27.45 -16.54 -24.18
N SER A 201 28.39 -16.43 -23.23
CA SER A 201 29.16 -17.57 -22.73
C SER A 201 28.30 -18.48 -21.86
N LEU A 202 28.39 -19.79 -22.12
CA LEU A 202 27.73 -20.82 -21.34
C LEU A 202 28.64 -21.22 -20.17
N PRO A 203 28.09 -21.40 -18.95
CA PRO A 203 28.87 -21.95 -17.84
C PRO A 203 29.17 -23.44 -18.10
N SER A 204 30.37 -23.87 -17.72
CA SER A 204 30.82 -25.26 -17.81
C SER A 204 31.77 -25.63 -16.66
N ALA A 205 32.34 -26.84 -16.68
CA ALA A 205 33.24 -27.30 -15.62
C ALA A 205 34.57 -26.53 -15.63
N ASP A 206 35.08 -26.22 -16.82
CA ASP A 206 36.32 -25.44 -16.98
C ASP A 206 36.11 -23.93 -16.70
N CYS A 207 34.88 -23.44 -16.84
CA CYS A 207 34.52 -22.07 -16.48
C CYS A 207 33.09 -21.99 -15.92
N ALA A 208 32.97 -21.94 -14.60
CA ALA A 208 31.67 -21.84 -13.94
C ALA A 208 30.96 -20.49 -14.14
N LYS A 209 31.70 -19.43 -14.51
CA LYS A 209 31.17 -18.08 -14.72
C LYS A 209 30.74 -17.91 -16.17
N GLY A 210 29.45 -17.70 -16.41
CA GLY A 210 28.93 -17.44 -17.74
C GLY A 210 27.73 -16.51 -17.67
N GLY A 211 27.63 -15.56 -18.60
CA GLY A 211 26.55 -14.58 -18.59
C GLY A 211 25.24 -15.11 -19.16
N ARG A 212 25.31 -16.17 -19.98
CA ARG A 212 24.14 -16.70 -20.68
C ARG A 212 23.19 -17.40 -19.72
N GLY A 213 21.91 -17.01 -19.79
CA GLY A 213 20.83 -17.56 -18.95
C GLY A 213 20.66 -16.84 -17.62
N ALA A 214 21.74 -16.42 -16.95
CA ALA A 214 21.66 -15.67 -15.70
C ALA A 214 21.49 -14.15 -15.92
N TYR A 215 22.24 -13.58 -16.88
CA TYR A 215 22.37 -12.12 -17.02
C TYR A 215 22.01 -11.58 -18.41
N THR A 216 21.64 -12.45 -19.35
CA THR A 216 21.30 -12.07 -20.74
C THR A 216 20.24 -10.96 -20.81
N ASN A 217 19.26 -10.97 -19.89
CA ASN A 217 18.19 -9.97 -19.83
C ASN A 217 18.39 -8.95 -18.69
N SER A 218 19.54 -8.96 -18.02
CA SER A 218 19.84 -8.09 -16.88
C SER A 218 20.58 -6.82 -17.27
N VAL A 219 21.07 -6.73 -18.51
CA VAL A 219 21.87 -5.59 -19.02
C VAL A 219 21.25 -5.11 -20.34
N ASP A 220 20.90 -3.84 -20.41
CA ASP A 220 20.44 -3.21 -21.64
C ASP A 220 21.64 -2.79 -22.49
N LEU A 221 21.78 -3.42 -23.66
CA LEU A 221 22.83 -3.12 -24.63
C LEU A 221 22.41 -2.03 -25.62
N ASN A 222 21.24 -1.41 -25.50
CA ASN A 222 20.89 -0.30 -26.37
C ASN A 222 21.77 0.92 -26.06
N GLY A 223 22.50 1.42 -27.06
CA GLY A 223 23.36 2.61 -26.90
C GLY A 223 24.67 2.38 -26.13
N TYR A 224 25.03 1.14 -25.77
CA TYR A 224 26.25 0.83 -25.02
C TYR A 224 27.58 1.18 -25.74
N GLN A 225 27.51 1.51 -27.03
CA GLN A 225 28.65 1.97 -27.83
C GLN A 225 29.35 3.19 -27.23
N ASN A 226 28.63 3.99 -26.43
CA ASN A 226 29.19 5.13 -25.71
C ASN A 226 29.90 4.75 -24.40
N GLY A 227 29.87 3.47 -23.98
CA GLY A 227 30.43 2.98 -22.71
C GLY A 227 29.47 3.12 -21.53
N VAL A 228 28.23 3.52 -21.82
CA VAL A 228 27.17 3.72 -20.83
C VAL A 228 26.11 2.64 -21.03
N ILE A 229 25.80 1.92 -19.96
CA ILE A 229 24.69 0.97 -19.90
C ILE A 229 23.46 1.73 -19.42
N GLN A 230 22.44 1.84 -20.29
CA GLN A 230 21.25 2.63 -20.00
C GLN A 230 20.47 2.09 -18.80
N ALA A 231 20.34 0.76 -18.71
CA ALA A 231 19.73 0.09 -17.59
C ALA A 231 20.41 -1.25 -17.31
N SER A 232 20.62 -1.56 -16.04
CA SER A 232 20.98 -2.90 -15.59
C SER A 232 20.25 -3.26 -14.32
N SER A 233 20.16 -4.55 -14.00
CA SER A 233 19.48 -5.02 -12.79
C SER A 233 20.29 -6.04 -12.01
N PHE A 234 20.25 -5.91 -10.68
CA PHE A 234 20.83 -6.83 -9.73
C PHE A 234 19.70 -7.56 -9.00
N ARG A 235 19.60 -8.88 -9.22
CA ARG A 235 18.51 -9.70 -8.70
C ARG A 235 18.85 -10.27 -7.34
N THR A 236 17.95 -10.10 -6.38
CA THR A 236 17.89 -10.89 -5.15
C THR A 236 16.46 -11.33 -4.87
N TYR A 237 16.17 -11.80 -3.66
CA TYR A 237 14.88 -12.27 -3.21
C TYR A 237 14.52 -11.63 -1.89
N HIS A 238 13.23 -11.37 -1.73
CA HIS A 238 12.69 -11.06 -0.44
C HIS A 238 12.70 -12.27 0.50
N THR A 239 12.61 -12.01 1.80
CA THR A 239 12.23 -13.03 2.79
C THR A 239 10.82 -13.57 2.50
N PRO A 240 10.43 -14.73 3.05
CA PRO A 240 9.03 -15.18 2.97
C PRO A 240 8.07 -14.09 3.44
N LEU A 241 7.16 -13.67 2.57
CA LEU A 241 6.13 -12.66 2.84
C LEU A 241 4.80 -13.41 2.98
N ASN A 242 4.26 -13.46 4.20
CA ASN A 242 3.09 -14.29 4.51
C ASN A 242 1.84 -13.45 4.79
N LYS A 243 2.04 -12.23 5.31
CA LYS A 243 0.97 -11.28 5.62
C LYS A 243 1.00 -10.09 4.68
N GLN A 244 -0.14 -9.41 4.54
CA GLN A 244 -0.21 -8.19 3.74
C GLN A 244 0.70 -7.07 4.27
N VAL A 245 0.82 -6.97 5.59
CA VAL A 245 1.78 -6.07 6.24
C VAL A 245 3.22 -6.38 5.84
N ASP A 246 3.59 -7.65 5.63
CA ASP A 246 4.94 -8.03 5.21
C ASP A 246 5.24 -7.49 3.81
N TYR A 247 4.29 -7.60 2.87
CA TYR A 247 4.42 -7.05 1.52
C TYR A 247 4.56 -5.53 1.51
N VAL A 248 3.76 -4.82 2.32
CA VAL A 248 3.84 -3.35 2.42
C VAL A 248 5.16 -2.93 3.05
N ASN A 249 5.59 -3.60 4.13
CA ASN A 249 6.83 -3.28 4.82
C ASN A 249 8.06 -3.63 3.99
N SER A 250 8.07 -4.75 3.25
CA SER A 250 9.17 -5.11 2.35
C SER A 250 9.33 -4.11 1.21
N LEU A 251 8.20 -3.64 0.66
CA LEU A 251 8.19 -2.56 -0.35
C LEU A 251 8.78 -1.27 0.22
N ARG A 252 8.33 -0.87 1.43
CA ARG A 252 8.82 0.33 2.11
C ARG A 252 10.32 0.24 2.37
N ALA A 253 10.78 -0.85 2.99
CA ALA A 253 12.19 -1.09 3.31
C ALA A 253 13.07 -1.06 2.05
N ALA A 254 12.65 -1.71 0.97
CA ALA A 254 13.41 -1.70 -0.28
C ALA A 254 13.48 -0.30 -0.92
N ARG A 255 12.39 0.48 -0.87
CA ARG A 255 12.36 1.87 -1.39
C ARG A 255 13.24 2.80 -0.56
N GLU A 256 13.17 2.71 0.77
CA GLU A 256 14.01 3.49 1.68
C GLU A 256 15.49 3.16 1.48
N PHE A 257 15.84 1.87 1.41
CA PHE A 257 17.19 1.41 1.07
C PHE A 257 17.66 1.98 -0.27
N SER A 258 16.87 1.80 -1.33
CA SER A 258 17.25 2.24 -2.66
C SER A 258 17.37 3.76 -2.76
N SER A 259 16.51 4.53 -2.09
CA SER A 259 16.58 6.00 -2.05
C SER A 259 17.83 6.48 -1.31
N ARG A 260 18.17 5.84 -0.17
CA ARG A 260 19.39 6.13 0.60
C ARG A 260 20.64 5.88 -0.24
N ILE A 261 20.74 4.71 -0.88
CA ILE A 261 21.90 4.34 -1.69
C ILE A 261 21.98 5.17 -2.98
N SER A 262 20.85 5.42 -3.64
CA SER A 262 20.75 6.32 -4.80
C SER A 262 21.31 7.71 -4.49
N GLY A 263 20.93 8.29 -3.33
CA GLY A 263 21.45 9.57 -2.88
C GLY A 263 22.94 9.55 -2.50
N ALA A 264 23.40 8.50 -1.82
CA ALA A 264 24.80 8.35 -1.41
C ALA A 264 25.75 8.18 -2.61
N LEU A 265 25.37 7.34 -3.57
CA LEU A 265 26.19 7.05 -4.74
C LEU A 265 26.00 8.05 -5.88
N LYS A 266 24.96 8.89 -5.81
CA LYS A 266 24.54 9.81 -6.89
C LYS A 266 24.21 9.10 -8.20
N MET A 267 23.64 7.89 -8.10
CA MET A 267 23.17 7.08 -9.22
C MET A 267 21.67 6.85 -9.10
N GLU A 268 20.94 6.83 -10.22
CA GLU A 268 19.51 6.54 -10.18
C GLU A 268 19.28 5.04 -9.99
N ILE A 269 18.93 4.67 -8.75
CA ILE A 269 18.67 3.29 -8.34
C ILE A 269 17.26 3.17 -7.78
N PHE A 270 16.49 2.20 -8.28
CA PHE A 270 15.16 1.90 -7.75
C PHE A 270 14.92 0.38 -7.66
N PRO A 271 14.12 -0.08 -6.68
CA PRO A 271 13.80 -1.48 -6.53
C PRO A 271 12.52 -1.81 -7.31
N TYR A 272 12.50 -2.99 -7.93
CA TYR A 272 11.34 -3.51 -8.64
C TYR A 272 11.02 -4.94 -8.20
N SER A 273 9.76 -5.19 -7.88
CA SER A 273 9.19 -6.53 -7.76
C SER A 273 7.75 -6.49 -8.30
N VAL A 274 7.27 -7.63 -8.79
CA VAL A 274 5.94 -7.72 -9.45
C VAL A 274 4.82 -7.22 -8.54
N PHE A 275 4.90 -7.48 -7.24
CA PHE A 275 3.84 -7.10 -6.31
C PHE A 275 3.83 -5.62 -5.94
N TYR A 276 4.91 -4.87 -6.20
CA TYR A 276 5.02 -3.47 -5.79
C TYR A 276 3.86 -2.61 -6.31
N MET A 277 3.48 -2.81 -7.57
CA MET A 277 2.36 -2.09 -8.19
C MET A 277 1.03 -2.27 -7.45
N PHE A 278 0.78 -3.45 -6.87
CA PHE A 278 -0.47 -3.71 -6.16
C PHE A 278 -0.45 -3.18 -4.73
N PHE A 279 0.71 -3.21 -4.06
CA PHE A 279 0.84 -2.84 -2.65
C PHE A 279 1.24 -1.39 -2.41
N GLU A 280 1.66 -0.66 -3.44
CA GLU A 280 2.00 0.76 -3.36
C GLU A 280 0.86 1.62 -2.81
N GLN A 281 -0.40 1.30 -3.17
CA GLN A 281 -1.57 2.01 -2.66
C GLN A 281 -1.66 2.04 -1.12
N TYR A 282 -1.12 1.01 -0.44
CA TYR A 282 -1.18 0.90 1.01
C TYR A 282 -0.15 1.77 1.74
N LEU A 283 0.84 2.33 1.03
CA LEU A 283 1.79 3.26 1.63
C LEU A 283 1.09 4.56 2.05
N ASP A 284 0.16 5.04 1.23
CA ASP A 284 -0.55 6.31 1.42
C ASP A 284 -2.05 6.13 1.74
N ILE A 285 -2.53 4.90 1.97
CA ILE A 285 -3.96 4.63 2.13
C ILE A 285 -4.59 5.40 3.30
N TRP A 286 -3.86 5.56 4.42
CA TRP A 286 -4.32 6.33 5.57
C TRP A 286 -4.51 7.81 5.23
N ARG A 287 -3.54 8.40 4.51
CA ARG A 287 -3.60 9.78 4.05
C ARG A 287 -4.78 9.97 3.09
N THR A 288 -4.92 9.06 2.13
CA THR A 288 -6.04 9.06 1.17
C THR A 288 -7.39 8.92 1.87
N ALA A 289 -7.52 8.03 2.86
CA ALA A 289 -8.73 7.83 3.64
C ALA A 289 -9.12 9.11 4.39
N LEU A 290 -8.18 9.72 5.13
CA LEU A 290 -8.41 10.95 5.90
C LEU A 290 -8.81 12.13 5.01
N ILE A 291 -8.14 12.30 3.86
CA ILE A 291 -8.47 13.37 2.90
C ILE A 291 -9.88 13.16 2.34
N ASN A 292 -10.23 11.96 1.90
CA ASN A 292 -11.56 11.67 1.34
C ASN A 292 -12.66 11.83 2.39
N LEU A 293 -12.44 11.38 3.63
CA LEU A 293 -13.38 11.60 4.73
C LEU A 293 -13.56 13.09 5.03
N ALA A 294 -12.46 13.86 5.10
CA ALA A 294 -12.52 15.29 5.36
C ALA A 294 -13.29 16.04 4.27
N ILE A 295 -13.06 15.70 3.00
CA ILE A 295 -13.79 16.26 1.86
C ILE A 295 -15.28 15.91 1.94
N ALA A 296 -15.62 14.64 2.20
CA ALA A 296 -17.02 14.19 2.30
C ALA A 296 -17.77 14.88 3.45
N ILE A 297 -17.17 14.90 4.64
CA ILE A 297 -17.70 15.57 5.84
C ILE A 297 -17.84 17.08 5.61
N GLY A 298 -16.85 17.72 4.98
CA GLY A 298 -16.90 19.14 4.61
C GLY A 298 -18.00 19.47 3.61
N ALA A 299 -18.18 18.63 2.57
CA ALA A 299 -19.25 18.81 1.59
C ALA A 299 -20.63 18.69 2.24
N VAL A 300 -20.82 17.69 3.10
CA VAL A 300 -22.05 17.53 3.89
C VAL A 300 -22.31 18.72 4.79
N PHE A 301 -21.29 19.26 5.45
CA PHE A 301 -21.42 20.46 6.28
C PHE A 301 -21.93 21.66 5.47
N VAL A 302 -21.36 21.90 4.29
CA VAL A 302 -21.78 23.00 3.40
C VAL A 302 -23.23 22.83 2.95
N VAL A 303 -23.62 21.64 2.51
CA VAL A 303 -24.99 21.35 2.09
C VAL A 303 -25.96 21.50 3.27
N CYS A 304 -25.62 20.96 4.45
CA CYS A 304 -26.44 21.11 5.65
C CYS A 304 -26.56 22.57 6.07
N LEU A 305 -25.50 23.38 5.93
CA LEU A 305 -25.52 24.80 6.24
C LEU A 305 -26.46 25.57 5.31
N ILE A 306 -26.44 25.27 4.01
CA ILE A 306 -27.35 25.87 3.03
C ILE A 306 -28.80 25.48 3.31
N ILE A 307 -29.07 24.19 3.56
CA ILE A 307 -30.44 23.71 3.77
C ILE A 307 -31.00 24.17 5.12
N THR A 308 -30.22 24.06 6.19
CA THR A 308 -30.70 24.40 7.53
C THR A 308 -30.59 25.89 7.84
N CYS A 309 -29.83 26.69 7.09
CA CYS A 309 -29.53 28.10 7.36
C CYS A 309 -29.10 28.38 8.82
N SER A 310 -28.38 27.44 9.44
CA SER A 310 -27.97 27.51 10.85
C SER A 310 -26.63 26.82 11.05
N LEU A 311 -25.59 27.60 11.35
CA LEU A 311 -24.25 27.07 11.66
C LEU A 311 -24.30 26.09 12.84
N TRP A 312 -25.14 26.38 13.83
CA TRP A 312 -25.28 25.55 15.03
C TRP A 312 -25.91 24.18 14.72
N SER A 313 -26.95 24.15 13.88
CA SER A 313 -27.58 22.90 13.44
C SER A 313 -26.59 22.06 12.64
N SER A 314 -25.92 22.66 11.67
CA SER A 314 -24.93 21.97 10.83
C SER A 314 -23.75 21.44 11.63
N ALA A 315 -23.27 22.18 12.63
CA ALA A 315 -22.19 21.74 13.50
C ALA A 315 -22.58 20.51 14.35
N ILE A 316 -23.83 20.45 14.86
CA ILE A 316 -24.32 19.27 15.59
C ILE A 316 -24.41 18.05 14.66
N ILE A 317 -24.96 18.20 13.45
CA ILE A 317 -24.98 17.09 12.47
C ILE A 317 -23.55 16.62 12.21
N LEU A 318 -22.63 17.55 11.99
CA LEU A 318 -21.23 17.23 11.71
C LEU A 318 -20.58 16.42 12.84
N LEU A 319 -20.80 16.83 14.09
CA LEU A 319 -20.31 16.13 15.27
C LEU A 319 -20.84 14.69 15.31
N VAL A 320 -22.14 14.50 15.12
CA VAL A 320 -22.76 13.17 15.13
C VAL A 320 -22.22 12.28 14.02
N LEU A 321 -22.01 12.83 12.81
CA LEU A 321 -21.43 12.08 11.70
C LEU A 321 -19.96 11.72 11.94
N ALA A 322 -19.17 12.63 12.51
CA ALA A 322 -17.80 12.36 12.87
C ALA A 322 -17.71 11.24 13.92
N MET A 323 -18.56 11.27 14.95
CA MET A 323 -18.66 10.20 15.94
C MET A 323 -19.06 8.87 15.30
N LEU A 324 -20.07 8.86 14.42
CA LEU A 324 -20.53 7.66 13.71
C LEU A 324 -19.41 7.01 12.89
N VAL A 325 -18.63 7.81 12.17
CA VAL A 325 -17.52 7.31 11.34
C VAL A 325 -16.39 6.74 12.20
N ILE A 326 -16.03 7.43 13.29
CA ILE A 326 -15.02 6.96 14.25
C ILE A 326 -15.47 5.63 14.87
N ASP A 327 -16.75 5.53 15.25
CA ASP A 327 -17.34 4.33 15.80
C ASP A 327 -17.38 3.18 14.81
N LEU A 328 -17.66 3.46 13.53
CA LEU A 328 -17.58 2.46 12.48
C LEU A 328 -16.15 1.95 12.30
N MET A 329 -15.14 2.83 12.35
CA MET A 329 -13.73 2.43 12.35
C MET A 329 -13.36 1.59 13.59
N GLY A 330 -13.92 1.91 14.76
CA GLY A 330 -13.77 1.10 15.97
C GLY A 330 -14.34 -0.30 15.81
N VAL A 331 -15.53 -0.43 15.22
CA VAL A 331 -16.14 -1.73 14.91
C VAL A 331 -15.33 -2.49 13.85
N MET A 332 -14.81 -1.81 12.83
CA MET A 332 -13.89 -2.43 11.85
C MET A 332 -12.68 -3.04 12.55
N ALA A 333 -12.09 -2.35 13.53
CA ALA A 333 -10.98 -2.88 14.32
C ALA A 333 -11.40 -4.11 15.15
N MET A 334 -12.58 -4.09 15.77
CA MET A 334 -13.10 -5.23 16.55
C MET A 334 -13.37 -6.46 15.67
N LEU A 335 -13.84 -6.24 14.44
CA LEU A 335 -14.11 -7.29 13.46
C LEU A 335 -12.87 -7.69 12.66
N SER A 336 -11.70 -7.13 12.97
CA SER A 336 -10.43 -7.37 12.24
C SER A 336 -10.52 -7.08 10.74
N ILE A 337 -11.31 -6.08 10.36
CA ILE A 337 -11.46 -5.63 8.98
C ILE A 337 -10.33 -4.65 8.66
N GLN A 338 -9.48 -5.02 7.70
CA GLN A 338 -8.32 -4.22 7.28
C GLN A 338 -8.71 -2.99 6.46
N LEU A 339 -7.86 -1.95 6.51
CA LEU A 339 -8.03 -0.73 5.72
C LEU A 339 -7.48 -0.91 4.30
N ASN A 340 -8.36 -0.93 3.32
CA ASN A 340 -8.06 -0.94 1.88
C ASN A 340 -9.02 -0.04 1.11
N ALA A 341 -8.83 0.05 -0.21
CA ALA A 341 -9.67 0.86 -1.09
C ALA A 341 -11.18 0.58 -0.93
N ILE A 342 -11.60 -0.69 -0.76
CA ILE A 342 -13.02 -1.06 -0.57
C ILE A 342 -13.53 -0.50 0.76
N SER A 343 -12.80 -0.71 1.85
CA SER A 343 -13.19 -0.16 3.15
C SER A 343 -13.22 1.38 3.18
N VAL A 344 -12.30 2.04 2.47
CA VAL A 344 -12.28 3.52 2.37
C VAL A 344 -13.52 4.01 1.64
N VAL A 345 -13.91 3.36 0.54
CA VAL A 345 -15.16 3.67 -0.16
C VAL A 345 -16.36 3.46 0.78
N ASN A 346 -16.38 2.38 1.56
CA ASN A 346 -17.47 2.11 2.49
C ASN A 346 -17.53 3.13 3.65
N LEU A 347 -16.38 3.62 4.14
CA LEU A 347 -16.30 4.70 5.13
C LEU A 347 -16.76 6.06 4.57
N VAL A 348 -16.44 6.36 3.30
CA VAL A 348 -16.94 7.56 2.64
C VAL A 348 -18.45 7.44 2.41
N MET A 349 -18.93 6.28 1.97
CA MET A 349 -20.35 6.00 1.78
C MET A 349 -21.12 6.08 3.11
N SER A 350 -20.50 5.68 4.22
CA SER A 350 -21.14 5.76 5.54
C SER A 350 -21.45 7.18 5.97
N VAL A 351 -20.66 8.17 5.54
CA VAL A 351 -20.98 9.59 5.76
C VAL A 351 -22.32 9.93 5.08
N GLY A 352 -22.49 9.57 3.81
CA GLY A 352 -23.72 9.83 3.06
C GLY A 352 -24.94 9.12 3.66
N ILE A 353 -24.82 7.82 3.93
CA ILE A 353 -25.87 7.01 4.56
C ILE A 353 -26.19 7.53 5.98
N GLY A 354 -25.18 7.99 6.71
CA GLY A 354 -25.31 8.54 8.07
C GLY A 354 -26.13 9.84 8.12
N VAL A 355 -26.00 10.70 7.11
CA VAL A 355 -26.73 11.98 7.02
C VAL A 355 -28.24 11.76 7.04
N GLU A 356 -28.73 10.71 6.36
CA GLU A 356 -30.16 10.40 6.29
C GLU A 356 -30.77 10.15 7.69
N PHE A 357 -30.03 9.54 8.61
CA PHE A 357 -30.51 9.31 9.98
C PHE A 357 -30.61 10.59 10.80
N CYS A 358 -29.80 11.61 10.49
CA CYS A 358 -29.65 12.81 11.31
C CYS A 358 -30.45 14.01 10.77
N VAL A 359 -30.42 14.24 9.46
CA VAL A 359 -30.92 15.47 8.85
C VAL A 359 -32.44 15.62 8.98
N HIS A 360 -33.20 14.52 8.86
CA HIS A 360 -34.65 14.55 8.99
C HIS A 360 -35.10 14.91 10.42
N ILE A 361 -34.42 14.36 11.43
CA ILE A 361 -34.68 14.67 12.84
C ILE A 361 -34.27 16.11 13.17
N MET A 362 -33.09 16.55 12.71
CA MET A 362 -32.64 17.94 12.88
C MET A 362 -33.60 18.93 12.22
N HIS A 363 -34.06 18.63 11.00
CA HIS A 363 -35.01 19.49 10.29
C HIS A 363 -36.33 19.60 11.05
N ALA A 364 -36.91 18.47 11.46
CA ALA A 364 -38.14 18.45 12.25
C ALA A 364 -37.99 19.23 13.58
N PHE A 365 -36.86 19.05 14.27
CA PHE A 365 -36.55 19.84 15.48
C PHE A 365 -36.46 21.34 15.18
N SER A 366 -35.87 21.72 14.04
CA SER A 366 -35.65 23.11 13.65
C SER A 366 -36.93 23.87 13.31
N VAL A 367 -37.95 23.17 12.79
CA VAL A 367 -39.26 23.75 12.44
C VAL A 367 -40.27 23.70 13.60
N SER A 368 -40.06 22.81 14.59
CA SER A 368 -40.91 22.75 15.79
C SER A 368 -40.77 23.97 16.69
N SER A 369 -41.86 24.30 17.39
CA SER A 369 -41.96 25.40 18.35
C SER A 369 -41.96 24.90 19.79
N GLY A 370 -41.63 25.79 20.75
CA GLY A 370 -41.59 25.47 22.18
C GLY A 370 -40.18 25.33 22.76
N SER A 371 -40.08 24.67 23.91
CA SER A 371 -38.82 24.35 24.58
C SER A 371 -38.01 23.30 23.79
N ARG A 372 -36.71 23.17 24.06
CA ARG A 372 -35.87 22.16 23.37
C ARG A 372 -36.43 20.74 23.55
N ASP A 373 -36.91 20.41 24.74
CA ASP A 373 -37.47 19.08 25.05
C ASP A 373 -38.78 18.81 24.31
N GLU A 374 -39.68 19.79 24.24
CA GLU A 374 -40.91 19.69 23.47
C GLU A 374 -40.64 19.53 21.98
N ARG A 375 -39.69 20.30 21.44
CA ARG A 375 -39.28 20.22 20.03
C ARG A 375 -38.66 18.89 19.67
N VAL A 376 -37.83 18.30 20.56
CA VAL A 376 -37.29 16.95 20.36
C VAL A 376 -38.42 15.91 20.39
N LYS A 377 -39.36 16.03 21.33
CA LYS A 377 -40.50 15.11 21.45
C LYS A 377 -41.38 15.16 20.19
N GLU A 378 -41.63 16.35 19.66
CA GLU A 378 -42.38 16.53 18.42
C GLU A 378 -41.62 15.99 17.20
N ALA A 379 -40.33 16.30 17.07
CA ALA A 379 -39.48 15.79 15.99
C ALA A 379 -39.44 14.26 15.95
N LEU A 380 -39.30 13.62 17.13
CA LEU A 380 -39.26 12.17 17.25
C LEU A 380 -40.63 11.52 17.02
N SER A 381 -41.72 12.21 17.38
CA SER A 381 -43.08 11.75 17.12
C SER A 381 -43.46 11.83 15.64
N THR A 382 -42.97 12.83 14.92
CA THR A 382 -43.35 13.08 13.52
C THR A 382 -42.44 12.35 12.54
N MET A 383 -41.12 12.45 12.71
CA MET A 383 -40.14 11.88 11.78
C MET A 383 -39.52 10.57 12.26
N GLY A 384 -39.49 10.31 13.58
CA GLY A 384 -38.80 9.15 14.12
C GLY A 384 -39.33 7.81 13.61
N ALA A 385 -40.64 7.68 13.41
CA ALA A 385 -41.23 6.46 12.84
C ALA A 385 -40.81 6.26 11.37
N SER A 386 -40.81 7.33 10.56
CA SER A 386 -40.39 7.29 9.16
C SER A 386 -38.90 6.98 9.00
N VAL A 387 -38.04 7.52 9.85
CA VAL A 387 -36.61 7.19 9.87
C VAL A 387 -36.37 5.73 10.28
N PHE A 388 -37.12 5.24 11.26
CA PHE A 388 -37.02 3.84 11.69
C PHE A 388 -37.50 2.87 10.61
N SER A 389 -38.74 3.01 10.11
CA SER A 389 -39.31 2.07 9.15
C SER A 389 -38.78 2.28 7.73
N GLY A 390 -38.65 3.53 7.29
CA GLY A 390 -38.29 3.88 5.92
C GLY A 390 -36.79 3.81 5.63
N ILE A 391 -35.94 4.02 6.64
CA ILE A 391 -34.47 4.05 6.47
C ILE A 391 -33.81 2.85 7.17
N THR A 392 -34.13 2.60 8.43
CA THR A 392 -33.45 1.55 9.20
C THR A 392 -33.87 0.16 8.72
N LEU A 393 -35.17 -0.12 8.69
CA LEU A 393 -35.68 -1.45 8.34
C LEU A 393 -35.41 -1.81 6.87
N THR A 394 -35.58 -0.87 5.95
CA THR A 394 -35.32 -1.08 4.51
C THR A 394 -33.85 -1.40 4.24
N LYS A 395 -32.92 -0.64 4.83
CA LYS A 395 -31.48 -0.91 4.73
C LYS A 395 -31.12 -2.24 5.40
N LEU A 396 -31.69 -2.54 6.58
CA LEU A 396 -31.43 -3.79 7.27
C LEU A 396 -31.82 -5.00 6.40
N VAL A 397 -33.01 -4.99 5.80
CA VAL A 397 -33.46 -6.06 4.88
C VAL A 397 -32.52 -6.19 3.68
N GLY A 398 -32.13 -5.06 3.06
CA GLY A 398 -31.20 -5.08 1.93
C GLY A 398 -29.81 -5.64 2.29
N VAL A 399 -29.28 -5.25 3.45
CA VAL A 399 -27.97 -5.72 3.93
C VAL A 399 -28.01 -7.20 4.31
N LEU A 400 -29.11 -7.70 4.89
CA LEU A 400 -29.25 -9.11 5.29
C LEU A 400 -29.09 -10.08 4.10
N VAL A 401 -29.47 -9.66 2.89
CA VAL A 401 -29.29 -10.48 1.67
C VAL A 401 -27.81 -10.80 1.43
N LEU A 402 -26.90 -9.87 1.77
CA LEU A 402 -25.46 -10.04 1.56
C LEU A 402 -24.85 -11.13 2.45
N CYS A 403 -25.50 -11.50 3.56
CA CYS A 403 -25.07 -12.59 4.43
C CYS A 403 -25.06 -13.95 3.69
N PHE A 404 -25.89 -14.11 2.65
CA PHE A 404 -25.99 -15.35 1.88
C PHE A 404 -25.03 -15.40 0.68
N SER A 405 -24.15 -14.39 0.53
CA SER A 405 -23.15 -14.38 -0.53
C SER A 405 -22.10 -15.46 -0.33
N ARG A 406 -21.71 -16.13 -1.43
CA ARG A 406 -20.61 -17.13 -1.42
C ARG A 406 -19.22 -16.48 -1.42
N THR A 407 -19.11 -15.22 -1.80
CA THR A 407 -17.84 -14.49 -1.89
C THR A 407 -17.53 -13.81 -0.56
N GLU A 408 -16.37 -14.10 0.03
CA GLU A 408 -16.03 -13.59 1.36
C GLU A 408 -15.91 -12.08 1.43
N VAL A 409 -15.43 -11.42 0.36
CA VAL A 409 -15.40 -9.94 0.28
C VAL A 409 -16.77 -9.33 0.58
N PHE A 410 -17.84 -9.88 0.00
CA PHE A 410 -19.19 -9.35 0.22
C PHE A 410 -19.66 -9.57 1.65
N VAL A 411 -19.27 -10.68 2.28
CA VAL A 411 -19.65 -10.96 3.67
C VAL A 411 -18.86 -10.09 4.66
N VAL A 412 -17.55 -9.98 4.49
CA VAL A 412 -16.67 -9.26 5.43
C VAL A 412 -16.72 -7.76 5.20
N TYR A 413 -16.49 -7.28 3.98
CA TYR A 413 -16.34 -5.85 3.73
C TYR A 413 -17.65 -5.12 3.49
N TYR A 414 -18.71 -5.80 3.04
CA TYR A 414 -20.01 -5.18 2.79
C TYR A 414 -21.04 -5.54 3.86
N PHE A 415 -21.36 -6.82 4.07
CA PHE A 415 -22.39 -7.22 5.04
C PHE A 415 -22.06 -6.76 6.46
N GLN A 416 -20.88 -7.11 7.00
CA GLN A 416 -20.52 -6.74 8.37
C GLN A 416 -20.41 -5.21 8.56
N VAL A 417 -19.74 -4.51 7.63
CA VAL A 417 -19.56 -3.06 7.71
C VAL A 417 -20.91 -2.33 7.57
N TYR A 418 -21.77 -2.72 6.63
CA TYR A 418 -23.08 -2.09 6.47
C TYR A 418 -24.05 -2.44 7.58
N LEU A 419 -23.99 -3.65 8.14
CA LEU A 419 -24.78 -4.00 9.31
C LEU A 419 -24.38 -3.12 10.50
N ALA A 420 -23.08 -2.97 10.75
CA ALA A 420 -22.56 -2.06 11.77
C ALA A 420 -23.01 -0.62 11.53
N LEU A 421 -22.89 -0.12 10.29
CA LEU A 421 -23.33 1.21 9.90
C LEU A 421 -24.83 1.45 10.15
N VAL A 422 -25.70 0.50 9.78
CA VAL A 422 -27.15 0.64 9.98
C VAL A 422 -27.49 0.69 11.48
N LEU A 423 -26.87 -0.16 12.29
CA LEU A 423 -27.08 -0.18 13.74
C LEU A 423 -26.54 1.10 14.40
N LEU A 424 -25.31 1.50 14.08
CA LEU A 424 -24.69 2.72 14.60
C LEU A 424 -25.46 3.97 14.15
N GLY A 425 -25.90 4.03 12.90
CA GLY A 425 -26.70 5.11 12.34
C GLY A 425 -28.07 5.24 13.02
N PHE A 426 -28.75 4.12 13.27
CA PHE A 426 -29.98 4.10 14.07
C PHE A 426 -29.74 4.64 15.48
N LEU A 427 -28.71 4.16 16.18
CA LEU A 427 -28.37 4.59 17.54
C LEU A 427 -27.98 6.08 17.59
N HIS A 428 -27.13 6.55 16.68
CA HIS A 428 -26.71 7.93 16.62
C HIS A 428 -27.86 8.88 16.24
N GLY A 429 -28.69 8.51 15.27
CA GLY A 429 -29.76 9.36 14.75
C GLY A 429 -31.02 9.40 15.62
N LEU A 430 -31.39 8.31 16.28
CA LEU A 430 -32.66 8.19 17.03
C LEU A 430 -32.49 8.09 18.55
N VAL A 431 -31.26 8.00 19.07
CA VAL A 431 -30.97 8.01 20.51
C VAL A 431 -30.07 9.18 20.88
N PHE A 432 -28.86 9.25 20.32
CA PHE A 432 -27.87 10.26 20.70
C PHE A 432 -28.25 11.68 20.22
N LEU A 433 -28.55 11.85 18.94
CA LEU A 433 -28.89 13.15 18.36
C LEU A 433 -30.08 13.83 19.08
N PRO A 434 -31.22 13.17 19.36
CA PRO A 434 -32.31 13.75 20.14
C PRO A 434 -31.87 14.31 21.51
N VAL A 435 -30.98 13.60 22.22
CA VAL A 435 -30.46 14.04 23.52
C VAL A 435 -29.57 15.28 23.38
N VAL A 436 -28.67 15.28 22.39
CA VAL A 436 -27.81 16.44 22.09
C VAL A 436 -28.65 17.66 21.70
N LEU A 437 -29.71 17.47 20.91
CA LEU A 437 -30.64 18.54 20.54
C LEU A 437 -31.44 19.08 21.74
N SER A 438 -31.83 18.20 22.65
CA SER A 438 -32.54 18.57 23.87
C SER A 438 -31.67 19.45 24.78
N MET A 439 -30.39 19.08 24.96
CA MET A 439 -29.46 19.82 25.84
C MET A 439 -28.88 21.07 25.17
N PHE A 440 -28.41 20.92 23.93
CA PHE A 440 -27.59 21.90 23.23
C PHE A 440 -28.19 22.37 21.91
N GLY A 441 -29.43 22.03 21.59
CA GLY A 441 -30.04 22.38 20.31
C GLY A 441 -30.16 23.91 20.09
N PRO A 442 -30.20 24.35 18.82
CA PRO A 442 -30.36 25.75 18.47
C PRO A 442 -31.70 26.31 19.01
N PRO A 443 -31.79 27.62 19.30
CA PRO A 443 -33.03 28.26 19.71
C PRO A 443 -34.11 28.15 18.61
N SER A 444 -35.38 28.23 19.00
CA SER A 444 -36.50 28.18 18.05
C SER A 444 -36.54 29.44 17.18
N ARG A 445 -36.72 29.27 15.87
CA ARG A 445 -36.88 30.38 14.91
C ARG A 445 -38.15 31.20 15.13
N SER A 446 -39.20 30.58 15.67
CA SER A 446 -40.49 31.23 15.92
C SER A 446 -40.39 32.42 16.90
N LYS A 447 -39.48 32.36 17.90
CA LYS A 447 -39.29 33.46 18.86
C LYS A 447 -38.61 34.71 18.27
N GLN A 448 -37.99 34.63 17.09
CA GLN A 448 -37.41 35.80 16.41
C GLN A 448 -38.46 36.60 15.63
N GLY A 449 -39.52 35.97 15.12
CA GLY A 449 -40.63 36.65 14.44
C GLY A 449 -41.47 37.52 15.38
N GLU A 450 -41.88 36.98 16.54
CA GLU A 450 -42.70 37.72 17.52
C GLU A 450 -41.96 38.91 18.18
N LYS A 451 -40.62 38.85 18.27
CA LYS A 451 -39.83 39.99 18.76
C LYS A 451 -39.73 41.13 17.74
N GLN A 452 -39.91 40.84 16.46
CA GLN A 452 -39.85 41.83 15.39
C GLN A 452 -41.22 42.47 15.12
N GLU A 453 -42.31 41.77 15.43
CA GLU A 453 -43.69 42.26 15.33
C GLU A 453 -44.11 43.13 16.53
N ASN A 454 -43.51 42.94 17.70
CA ASN A 454 -43.76 43.76 18.91
C ASN A 454 -42.99 45.09 18.97
N ARG A 455 -42.54 45.65 17.83
CA ARG A 455 -41.99 47.00 17.79
C ARG A 455 -43.18 47.98 17.73
N PRO A 456 -43.37 48.88 18.72
CA PRO A 456 -44.53 49.77 18.72
C PRO A 456 -44.51 50.66 17.48
N SER A 457 -45.59 50.62 16.71
CA SER A 457 -45.87 51.55 15.62
C SER A 457 -45.92 52.97 16.18
N VAL A 458 -45.04 53.84 15.65
CA VAL A 458 -45.03 55.28 15.95
C VAL A 458 -46.41 55.86 15.60
N PRO A 459 -47.11 56.54 16.53
CA PRO A 459 -48.37 57.19 16.19
C PRO A 459 -48.08 58.40 15.29
N SER A 460 -48.65 58.38 14.10
CA SER A 460 -48.80 59.57 13.25
C SER A 460 -49.62 60.61 14.00
N GLN A 461 -49.04 61.79 14.23
CA GLN A 461 -49.76 62.96 14.75
C GLN A 461 -50.24 63.85 13.59
N PRO A 462 -51.35 64.58 13.80
CA PRO A 462 -52.24 65.09 12.75
C PRO A 462 -51.71 66.29 11.95
#